data_AF-A0AAV1ZCJ0-F1
#
_entry.id   AF-A0AAV1ZCJ0-F1
#
_cell.length_a   1.000
_cell.length_b   1.000
_cell.length_c   1.000
_cell.angle_alpha   90.00
_cell.angle_beta   90.00
_cell.angle_gamma   90.00
#
_symmetry.space_group_name_H-M   'P 1'
#
loop_
_entity.id
_entity.type
_entity.pdbx_description
1 polymer ?
#
loop_
_entity_poly.entity_id
_entity_poly.type
_entity_poly.pdbx_seq_one_letter_code
_entity_poly.pdbx_strand_id
1 'polypeptide(L)'
;MAWEKAFFVLWMLGSTCFTKSIESGDEAMHNPNLFEGDILGIPPGDRNAVVEKHRVWPNGRIPYTIDPKLKPQEPQILEAMRHYRAKTCINFVPKEEKDVQYVRIFPGRGCYSHVGKTLNDQPLSLGPGCFKFGIIVHELGHAVGFYHEHSRSDRDDYLNIHYDNIQKGMETQFVKLRQKQNQLLTPFDYESIMLYGETVFSRSHYDGLKTMTAKDGRKLKDITDKPGLSKDDIERISKLYNC
;
A
#
# COMPACT_ATOMS: atom_id res chain seq x y z
N MET A 1 34.07 -9.29 67.46
CA MET A 1 33.62 -8.44 66.34
C MET A 1 33.91 -9.17 65.05
N ALA A 2 33.02 -10.10 64.69
CA ALA A 2 33.09 -10.89 63.47
C ALA A 2 32.02 -10.33 62.51
N TRP A 3 32.42 -9.98 61.29
CA TRP A 3 31.51 -9.52 60.25
C TRP A 3 31.45 -10.61 59.17
N GLU A 4 30.38 -11.40 59.19
CA GLU A 4 30.00 -12.28 58.09
C GLU A 4 29.41 -11.44 56.94
N LYS A 5 29.91 -11.62 55.72
CA LYS A 5 29.30 -11.07 54.50
C LYS A 5 28.57 -12.20 53.78
N ALA A 6 27.25 -12.25 53.93
CA ALA A 6 26.37 -13.11 53.14
C ALA A 6 26.23 -12.55 51.71
N PHE A 7 26.58 -13.37 50.71
CA PHE A 7 26.30 -13.09 49.30
C PHE A 7 24.86 -13.51 48.97
N PHE A 8 24.00 -12.54 48.71
CA PHE A 8 22.69 -12.78 48.10
C PHE A 8 22.86 -12.87 46.57
N VAL A 9 22.69 -14.07 46.02
CA VAL A 9 22.55 -14.28 44.56
C VAL A 9 21.09 -14.04 44.20
N LEU A 10 20.79 -12.88 43.63
CA LEU A 10 19.48 -12.54 43.11
C LEU A 10 19.28 -13.24 41.76
N TRP A 11 18.46 -14.30 41.71
CA TRP A 11 18.00 -14.89 40.46
C TRP A 11 16.98 -13.95 39.82
N MET A 12 17.41 -13.15 38.84
CA MET A 12 16.51 -12.45 37.93
C MET A 12 15.99 -13.46 36.90
N LEU A 13 14.80 -14.02 37.15
CA LEU A 13 14.00 -14.69 36.13
C LEU A 13 13.57 -13.63 35.11
N GLY A 14 14.37 -13.47 34.05
CA GLY A 14 14.02 -12.68 32.88
C GLY A 14 12.84 -13.33 32.17
N SER A 15 11.63 -12.90 32.50
CA SER A 15 10.44 -13.20 31.70
C SER A 15 10.59 -12.44 30.38
N THR A 16 11.04 -13.13 29.33
CA THR A 16 10.96 -12.61 27.96
C THR A 16 9.49 -12.51 27.58
N CYS A 17 8.89 -11.36 27.87
CA CYS A 17 7.62 -10.99 27.30
C CYS A 17 7.85 -10.82 25.79
N PHE A 18 7.60 -11.87 25.01
CA PHE A 18 7.40 -11.73 23.57
C PHE A 18 6.09 -10.97 23.39
N THR A 19 6.14 -9.65 23.44
CA THR A 19 5.10 -8.82 22.86
C THR A 19 5.15 -9.10 21.36
N LYS A 20 4.24 -9.96 20.90
CA LYS A 20 3.91 -10.06 19.48
C LYS A 20 3.32 -8.69 19.14
N SER A 21 4.15 -7.74 18.70
CA SER A 21 3.64 -6.45 18.22
C SER A 21 2.68 -6.79 17.11
N ILE A 22 1.39 -6.50 17.33
CA ILE A 22 0.43 -6.49 16.25
C ILE A 22 0.91 -5.33 15.39
N GLU A 23 1.61 -5.63 14.29
CA GLU A 23 1.97 -4.63 13.29
C GLU A 23 0.67 -3.88 12.95
N SER A 24 0.67 -2.58 13.23
CA SER A 24 -0.46 -1.72 12.88
C SER A 24 -0.62 -1.73 11.35
N GLY A 25 -1.82 -1.44 10.86
CA GLY A 25 -2.05 -1.40 9.41
C GLY A 25 -1.09 -0.44 8.70
N ASP A 26 -0.76 0.68 9.34
CA ASP A 26 0.16 1.69 8.81
C ASP A 26 1.61 1.19 8.80
N GLU A 27 2.06 0.45 9.83
CA GLU A 27 3.38 -0.19 9.83
C GLU A 27 3.51 -1.24 8.72
N ALA A 28 2.45 -1.99 8.44
CA ALA A 28 2.45 -3.01 7.40
C ALA A 28 2.59 -2.43 5.98
N MET A 29 2.21 -1.17 5.77
CA MET A 29 2.40 -0.44 4.50
C MET A 29 3.82 0.12 4.35
N HIS A 30 4.57 0.30 5.45
CA HIS A 30 5.89 0.92 5.43
C HIS A 30 7.02 -0.10 5.16
N ASN A 31 7.14 -0.60 3.92
CA ASN A 31 8.24 -1.49 3.54
C ASN A 31 9.40 -0.67 2.92
N PRO A 32 10.49 -0.36 3.67
CA PRO A 32 11.52 0.59 3.25
C PRO A 32 12.31 0.16 2.00
N ASN A 33 12.29 -1.13 1.68
CA ASN A 33 13.00 -1.70 0.52
C ASN A 33 12.14 -1.73 -0.76
N LEU A 34 10.87 -1.33 -0.66
CA LEU A 34 9.96 -1.24 -1.79
C LEU A 34 9.84 0.22 -2.26
N PHE A 35 9.43 0.39 -3.52
CA PHE A 35 9.19 1.71 -4.08
C PHE A 35 7.91 2.28 -3.45
N GLU A 36 7.98 3.52 -2.98
CA GLU A 36 6.90 4.21 -2.25
C GLU A 36 6.34 3.46 -1.03
N GLY A 37 7.02 2.41 -0.54
CA GLY A 37 6.60 1.61 0.62
C GLY A 37 5.98 0.26 0.30
N ASP A 38 5.28 0.12 -0.82
CA ASP A 38 4.40 -1.03 -1.11
C ASP A 38 4.36 -1.39 -2.60
N ILE A 39 5.18 -0.76 -3.44
CA ILE A 39 5.25 -1.09 -4.87
C ILE A 39 6.46 -1.97 -5.16
N LEU A 40 6.17 -3.17 -5.70
CA LEU A 40 7.17 -4.15 -6.10
C LEU A 40 7.62 -3.99 -7.56
N GLY A 41 8.87 -4.36 -7.83
CA GLY A 41 9.40 -4.47 -9.20
C GLY A 41 9.93 -3.17 -9.80
N ILE A 42 10.14 -2.14 -8.98
CA ILE A 42 10.74 -0.87 -9.38
C ILE A 42 12.02 -0.68 -8.54
N PRO A 43 13.21 -0.79 -9.15
CA PRO A 43 14.46 -0.58 -8.43
C PRO A 43 14.52 0.83 -7.81
N PRO A 44 15.16 1.00 -6.63
CA PRO A 44 15.39 2.32 -6.05
C PRO A 44 16.08 3.27 -7.04
N GLY A 45 15.46 4.42 -7.32
CA GLY A 45 15.97 5.41 -8.27
C GLY A 45 15.61 5.16 -9.74
N ASP A 46 15.11 3.97 -10.09
CA ASP A 46 14.46 3.76 -11.37
C ASP A 46 13.04 4.36 -11.29
N ARG A 47 12.76 5.29 -12.19
CA ARG A 47 11.48 6.00 -12.24
C ARG A 47 10.58 5.42 -13.30
N ASN A 48 10.85 4.23 -13.86
CA ASN A 48 10.08 3.63 -14.97
C ASN A 48 8.66 3.19 -14.57
N ALA A 49 7.89 4.11 -14.03
CA ALA A 49 6.46 4.02 -13.80
C ALA A 49 5.74 4.41 -15.08
N VAL A 50 5.59 3.49 -16.03
CA VAL A 50 4.75 3.77 -17.20
C VAL A 50 3.54 2.85 -17.12
N VAL A 51 2.34 3.45 -17.09
CA VAL A 51 1.10 2.73 -17.41
C VAL A 51 1.12 2.50 -18.92
N GLU A 52 2.01 1.62 -19.37
CA GLU A 52 2.02 1.18 -20.76
C GLU A 52 0.77 0.34 -21.01
N LYS A 53 0.22 0.42 -22.22
CA LYS A 53 -0.95 -0.37 -22.61
C LYS A 53 -0.78 -1.87 -22.31
N HIS A 54 0.45 -2.39 -22.38
CA HIS A 54 0.73 -3.80 -22.12
C HIS A 54 0.58 -4.20 -20.63
N ARG A 55 0.61 -3.22 -19.71
CA ARG A 55 0.40 -3.40 -18.26
C ARG A 55 -1.08 -3.24 -17.85
N VAL A 56 -1.98 -2.91 -18.77
CA VAL A 56 -3.42 -2.89 -18.51
C VAL A 56 -3.96 -4.31 -18.66
N TRP A 57 -4.82 -4.74 -17.74
CA TRP A 57 -5.44 -6.07 -17.82
C TRP A 57 -6.47 -6.11 -18.96
N PRO A 58 -6.39 -7.09 -19.88
CA PRO A 58 -7.34 -7.17 -21.00
C PRO A 58 -8.79 -7.24 -20.49
N ASN A 59 -9.64 -6.34 -20.97
CA ASN A 59 -11.07 -6.25 -20.63
C ASN A 59 -11.36 -6.09 -19.12
N GLY A 60 -10.40 -5.61 -18.32
CA GLY A 60 -10.56 -5.50 -16.87
C GLY A 60 -10.68 -6.85 -16.15
N ARG A 61 -10.40 -7.99 -16.82
CA ARG A 61 -10.41 -9.33 -16.21
C ARG A 61 -9.06 -9.58 -15.54
N ILE A 62 -9.06 -9.68 -14.22
CA ILE A 62 -7.85 -9.89 -13.41
C ILE A 62 -7.94 -11.27 -12.74
N PRO A 63 -7.26 -12.31 -13.28
CA PRO A 63 -7.27 -13.61 -12.65
C PRO A 63 -6.51 -13.57 -11.32
N TYR A 64 -6.98 -14.31 -10.32
CA TYR A 64 -6.32 -14.37 -9.01
C TYR A 64 -6.29 -15.78 -8.42
N THR A 65 -5.33 -15.99 -7.52
CA THR A 65 -5.34 -17.08 -6.54
C THR A 65 -5.20 -16.51 -5.13
N ILE A 66 -5.79 -17.19 -4.15
CA ILE A 66 -5.64 -16.88 -2.72
C ILE A 66 -4.91 -18.06 -2.07
N ASP A 67 -3.78 -17.80 -1.42
CA ASP A 67 -3.05 -18.81 -0.67
C ASP A 67 -3.97 -19.42 0.41
N PRO A 68 -4.04 -20.76 0.56
CA PRO A 68 -4.89 -21.41 1.56
C PRO A 68 -4.69 -20.91 3.00
N LYS A 69 -3.52 -20.35 3.33
CA LYS A 69 -3.24 -19.74 4.64
C LYS A 69 -4.06 -18.48 4.92
N LEU A 70 -4.58 -17.82 3.88
CA LEU A 70 -5.45 -16.65 3.97
C LEU A 70 -6.94 -17.02 4.02
N LYS A 71 -7.30 -18.30 4.07
CA LYS A 71 -8.69 -18.75 4.19
C LYS A 71 -9.49 -18.02 5.28
N PRO A 72 -8.94 -17.73 6.47
CA PRO A 72 -9.67 -16.95 7.49
C PRO A 72 -9.95 -15.49 7.09
N GLN A 73 -9.19 -14.91 6.16
CA GLN A 73 -9.32 -13.53 5.67
C GLN A 73 -9.91 -13.42 4.25
N GLU A 74 -10.19 -14.56 3.62
CA GLU A 74 -10.81 -14.66 2.31
C GLU A 74 -12.11 -13.82 2.19
N PRO A 75 -13.02 -13.78 3.19
CA PRO A 75 -14.20 -12.93 3.12
C PRO A 75 -13.88 -11.44 2.90
N GLN A 76 -12.89 -10.88 3.60
CA GLN A 76 -12.46 -9.47 3.43
C GLN A 76 -11.82 -9.23 2.05
N ILE A 77 -11.03 -10.19 1.56
CA ILE A 77 -10.41 -10.11 0.23
C ILE A 77 -11.49 -10.09 -0.85
N LEU A 78 -12.44 -11.01 -0.76
CA LEU A 78 -13.56 -11.11 -1.71
C LEU A 78 -14.49 -9.89 -1.62
N GLU A 79 -14.63 -9.27 -0.44
CA GLU A 79 -15.38 -8.03 -0.27
C GLU A 79 -14.73 -6.86 -1.02
N ALA A 80 -13.42 -6.68 -0.89
CA ALA A 80 -12.67 -5.67 -1.63
C ALA A 80 -12.75 -5.90 -3.15
N MET A 81 -12.66 -7.16 -3.61
CA MET A 81 -12.85 -7.50 -5.03
C MET A 81 -14.26 -7.18 -5.53
N ARG A 82 -15.29 -7.47 -4.73
CA ARG A 82 -16.68 -7.11 -5.05
C ARG A 82 -16.87 -5.60 -5.13
N HIS A 83 -16.18 -4.82 -4.31
CA HIS A 83 -16.22 -3.36 -4.35
C HIS A 83 -15.77 -2.80 -5.70
N TYR A 84 -14.67 -3.32 -6.27
CA TYR A 84 -14.23 -2.98 -7.62
C TYR A 84 -15.29 -3.34 -8.66
N ARG A 85 -15.81 -4.57 -8.63
CA ARG A 85 -16.82 -5.07 -9.57
C ARG A 85 -18.14 -4.28 -9.51
N ALA A 86 -18.53 -3.81 -8.34
CA ALA A 86 -19.78 -3.08 -8.14
C ALA A 86 -19.70 -1.63 -8.65
N LYS A 87 -18.49 -1.04 -8.68
CA LYS A 87 -18.29 0.38 -8.99
C LYS A 87 -17.63 0.64 -10.34
N THR A 88 -17.02 -0.39 -10.94
CA THR A 88 -16.19 -0.27 -12.15
C THR A 88 -16.38 -1.50 -13.05
N CYS A 89 -15.75 -1.50 -14.22
CA CYS A 89 -15.67 -2.69 -15.07
C CYS A 89 -14.60 -3.71 -14.63
N ILE A 90 -13.83 -3.44 -13.58
CA ILE A 90 -12.80 -4.37 -13.10
C ILE A 90 -13.46 -5.60 -12.50
N ASN A 91 -13.00 -6.77 -12.93
CA ASN A 91 -13.52 -8.05 -12.48
C ASN A 91 -12.37 -8.97 -12.09
N PHE A 92 -12.18 -9.14 -10.79
CA PHE A 92 -11.30 -10.16 -10.24
C PHE A 92 -11.98 -11.52 -10.36
N VAL A 93 -11.31 -12.47 -11.01
CA VAL A 93 -11.86 -13.82 -11.29
C VAL A 93 -10.92 -14.91 -10.78
N PRO A 94 -11.43 -16.05 -10.29
CA PRO A 94 -10.58 -17.19 -9.98
C PRO A 94 -9.75 -17.58 -11.21
N LYS A 95 -8.46 -17.84 -10.99
CA LYS A 95 -7.52 -18.26 -12.04
C LYS A 95 -7.98 -19.56 -12.71
N GLU A 96 -8.02 -19.57 -14.03
CA GLU A 96 -8.19 -20.77 -14.87
C GLU A 96 -6.83 -21.32 -15.33
N GLU A 97 -6.80 -22.53 -15.92
CA GLU A 97 -5.55 -23.15 -16.40
C GLU A 97 -4.85 -22.29 -17.48
N LYS A 98 -5.63 -21.68 -18.38
CA LYS A 98 -5.15 -20.79 -19.45
C LYS A 98 -4.53 -19.47 -18.95
N ASP A 99 -4.78 -19.09 -17.70
CA ASP A 99 -4.33 -17.81 -17.16
C ASP A 99 -2.85 -17.92 -16.76
N VAL A 100 -1.97 -17.45 -17.64
CA VAL A 100 -0.52 -17.34 -17.39
C VAL A 100 -0.19 -16.12 -16.52
N GLN A 101 -0.91 -15.01 -16.76
CA GLN A 101 -0.77 -13.76 -16.02
C GLN A 101 -1.90 -13.67 -15.00
N TYR A 102 -1.56 -13.61 -13.72
CA TYR A 102 -2.54 -13.56 -12.63
C TYR A 102 -1.92 -12.99 -11.35
N VAL A 103 -2.78 -12.53 -10.43
CA VAL A 103 -2.36 -12.03 -9.11
C VAL A 103 -2.37 -13.18 -8.11
N ARG A 104 -1.24 -13.45 -7.47
CA ARG A 104 -1.10 -14.45 -6.41
C ARG A 104 -1.09 -13.79 -5.05
N ILE A 105 -2.23 -13.85 -4.36
CA ILE A 105 -2.43 -13.24 -3.05
C ILE A 105 -1.93 -14.18 -1.95
N PHE A 106 -1.00 -13.72 -1.13
CA PHE A 106 -0.33 -14.57 -0.13
C PHE A 106 0.04 -13.80 1.15
N PRO A 107 0.22 -14.48 2.30
CA PRO A 107 0.53 -13.82 3.58
C PRO A 107 2.04 -13.56 3.70
N GLY A 108 2.54 -12.55 2.97
CA GLY A 108 3.91 -12.08 3.12
C GLY A 108 4.12 -11.23 4.37
N ARG A 109 5.26 -10.52 4.42
CA ARG A 109 5.52 -9.48 5.43
C ARG A 109 5.15 -8.13 4.84
N GLY A 110 4.27 -7.39 5.51
CA GLY A 110 3.72 -6.14 5.00
C GLY A 110 2.70 -6.32 3.86
N CYS A 111 2.20 -5.19 3.39
CA CYS A 111 1.24 -5.04 2.30
C CYS A 111 1.98 -4.48 1.10
N TYR A 112 1.87 -5.14 -0.05
CA TYR A 112 2.48 -4.66 -1.29
C TYR A 112 1.97 -5.40 -2.52
N SER A 113 2.16 -4.77 -3.67
CA SER A 113 1.76 -5.30 -4.98
C SER A 113 2.63 -4.75 -6.10
N HIS A 114 2.52 -5.36 -7.28
CA HIS A 114 3.00 -4.72 -8.51
C HIS A 114 1.96 -3.74 -9.04
N VAL A 115 2.41 -2.68 -9.72
CA VAL A 115 1.49 -1.79 -10.44
C VAL A 115 1.09 -2.40 -11.79
N GLY A 116 -0.19 -2.71 -11.98
CA GLY A 116 -0.72 -3.28 -13.22
C GLY A 116 -0.27 -4.71 -13.50
N LYS A 117 -0.56 -5.19 -14.71
CA LYS A 117 -0.23 -6.52 -15.21
C LYS A 117 1.26 -6.68 -15.49
N THR A 118 1.86 -7.76 -15.00
CA THR A 118 3.23 -8.18 -15.33
C THR A 118 3.26 -9.31 -16.36
N LEU A 119 4.44 -9.79 -16.74
CA LEU A 119 4.60 -10.84 -17.77
C LEU A 119 4.16 -12.25 -17.32
N ASN A 120 4.14 -12.52 -16.01
CA ASN A 120 3.82 -13.83 -15.42
C ASN A 120 2.83 -13.67 -14.26
N ASP A 121 2.78 -14.63 -13.33
CA ASP A 121 2.15 -14.41 -12.04
C ASP A 121 2.86 -13.28 -11.28
N GLN A 122 2.08 -12.50 -10.54
CA GLN A 122 2.59 -11.42 -9.70
C GLN A 122 2.15 -11.57 -8.25
N PRO A 123 3.07 -11.46 -7.28
CA PRO A 123 2.72 -11.51 -5.87
C PRO A 123 1.93 -10.26 -5.46
N LEU A 124 0.92 -10.45 -4.61
CA LEU A 124 0.27 -9.41 -3.81
C LEU A 124 0.30 -9.88 -2.36
N SER A 125 1.06 -9.19 -1.52
CA SER A 125 1.23 -9.54 -0.12
C SER A 125 0.12 -8.93 0.73
N LEU A 126 -0.57 -9.77 1.51
CA LEU A 126 -1.45 -9.34 2.59
C LEU A 126 -1.01 -10.05 3.87
N GLY A 127 0.00 -9.46 4.54
CA GLY A 127 0.51 -9.94 5.82
C GLY A 127 -0.36 -9.54 7.02
N PRO A 128 0.11 -9.82 8.25
CA PRO A 128 -0.43 -9.19 9.45
C PRO A 128 -0.55 -7.66 9.28
N GLY A 129 -1.64 -7.07 9.79
CA GLY A 129 -1.92 -5.64 9.63
C GLY A 129 -2.68 -5.27 8.34
N CYS A 130 -2.60 -6.07 7.27
CA CYS A 130 -3.13 -5.71 5.94
C CYS A 130 -4.63 -5.93 5.73
N PHE A 131 -5.33 -6.56 6.68
CA PHE A 131 -6.72 -7.02 6.46
C PHE A 131 -7.80 -5.97 6.72
N LYS A 132 -7.41 -4.69 6.75
CA LYS A 132 -8.36 -3.57 6.74
C LYS A 132 -8.90 -3.39 5.32
N PHE A 133 -10.19 -3.13 5.19
CA PHE A 133 -10.84 -3.00 3.88
C PHE A 133 -10.13 -2.01 2.97
N GLY A 134 -9.79 -0.81 3.48
CA GLY A 134 -9.06 0.21 2.71
C GLY A 134 -7.70 -0.28 2.19
N ILE A 135 -6.93 -0.99 3.02
CA ILE A 135 -5.63 -1.56 2.62
C ILE A 135 -5.80 -2.57 1.49
N ILE A 136 -6.75 -3.51 1.62
CA ILE A 136 -6.96 -4.51 0.56
C ILE A 136 -7.38 -3.82 -0.74
N VAL A 137 -8.28 -2.82 -0.68
CA VAL A 137 -8.71 -2.07 -1.87
C VAL A 137 -7.54 -1.30 -2.50
N HIS A 138 -6.63 -0.76 -1.68
CA HIS A 138 -5.40 -0.10 -2.10
C HIS A 138 -4.45 -1.04 -2.86
N GLU A 139 -4.12 -2.20 -2.28
CA GLU A 139 -3.22 -3.18 -2.90
C GLU A 139 -3.78 -3.77 -4.20
N LEU A 140 -5.10 -3.97 -4.24
CA LEU A 140 -5.79 -4.32 -5.49
C LEU A 140 -5.72 -3.17 -6.50
N GLY A 141 -5.71 -1.91 -6.05
CA GLY A 141 -5.56 -0.71 -6.90
C GLY A 141 -4.21 -0.63 -7.57
N HIS A 142 -3.14 -0.98 -6.85
CA HIS A 142 -1.83 -1.23 -7.47
C HIS A 142 -1.94 -2.30 -8.54
N ALA A 143 -2.48 -3.48 -8.23
CA ALA A 143 -2.62 -4.56 -9.22
C ALA A 143 -3.44 -4.16 -10.45
N VAL A 144 -4.44 -3.28 -10.29
CA VAL A 144 -5.24 -2.72 -11.39
C VAL A 144 -4.41 -1.78 -12.28
N GLY A 145 -3.43 -1.06 -11.74
CA GLY A 145 -2.54 -0.21 -12.54
C GLY A 145 -2.23 1.17 -11.99
N PHE A 146 -2.51 1.44 -10.72
CA PHE A 146 -2.32 2.78 -10.16
C PHE A 146 -1.11 2.88 -9.24
N TYR A 147 -0.37 3.97 -9.44
CA TYR A 147 0.61 4.49 -8.50
C TYR A 147 -0.09 5.36 -7.46
N HIS A 148 0.66 5.79 -6.44
CA HIS A 148 0.13 6.70 -5.45
C HIS A 148 -0.28 8.07 -6.02
N GLU A 149 -1.29 8.66 -5.39
CA GLU A 149 -1.74 10.01 -5.76
C GLU A 149 -0.71 11.07 -5.33
N HIS A 150 0.01 10.86 -4.23
CA HIS A 150 1.06 11.78 -3.75
C HIS A 150 2.34 11.77 -4.59
N SER A 151 2.49 10.79 -5.50
CA SER A 151 3.62 10.73 -6.43
C SER A 151 3.30 11.37 -7.79
N ARG A 152 2.10 11.92 -7.98
CA ARG A 152 1.78 12.63 -9.21
C ARG A 152 2.77 13.76 -9.51
N SER A 153 3.07 13.95 -10.80
CA SER A 153 3.91 15.02 -11.31
C SER A 153 3.45 16.43 -10.92
N ASP A 154 2.14 16.65 -10.78
CA ASP A 154 1.48 17.90 -10.37
C ASP A 154 1.19 17.97 -8.85
N ARG A 155 1.60 16.99 -8.05
CA ARG A 155 1.23 16.92 -6.61
C ARG A 155 1.66 18.14 -5.80
N ASP A 156 2.72 18.84 -6.21
CA ASP A 156 3.20 20.04 -5.51
C ASP A 156 2.22 21.21 -5.63
N ASP A 157 1.22 21.17 -6.51
CA ASP A 157 0.14 22.17 -6.55
C ASP A 157 -0.91 21.94 -5.45
N TYR A 158 -0.93 20.74 -4.85
CA TYR A 158 -1.97 20.26 -3.93
C TYR A 158 -1.45 19.93 -2.53
N LEU A 159 -0.19 19.50 -2.44
CA LEU A 159 0.42 18.99 -1.21
C LEU A 159 1.65 19.80 -0.79
N ASN A 160 1.86 19.89 0.52
CA ASN A 160 3.13 20.27 1.12
C ASN A 160 3.82 19.01 1.65
N ILE A 161 5.07 18.78 1.25
CA ILE A 161 5.90 17.71 1.80
C ILE A 161 6.91 18.30 2.79
N HIS A 162 6.87 17.81 4.02
CA HIS A 162 7.71 18.26 5.13
C HIS A 162 8.94 17.35 5.24
N TYR A 163 9.92 17.56 4.36
CA TYR A 163 11.11 16.69 4.26
C TYR A 163 11.88 16.55 5.59
N ASP A 164 11.92 17.60 6.42
CA ASP A 164 12.56 17.57 7.75
C ASP A 164 11.85 16.66 8.77
N ASN A 165 10.62 16.24 8.47
CA ASN A 165 9.83 15.33 9.30
C ASN A 165 9.92 13.87 8.82
N ILE A 166 10.51 13.62 7.65
CA ILE A 166 10.65 12.27 7.09
C ILE A 166 11.77 11.53 7.84
N GLN A 167 11.56 10.23 8.07
CA GLN A 167 12.61 9.35 8.59
C GLN A 167 13.81 9.34 7.63
N LYS A 168 15.02 9.51 8.18
CA LYS A 168 16.25 9.52 7.40
C LYS A 168 16.36 8.28 6.51
N GLY A 169 16.55 8.48 5.21
CA GLY A 169 16.62 7.42 4.19
C GLY A 169 15.28 7.06 3.53
N MET A 170 14.17 7.65 3.97
CA MET A 170 12.83 7.46 3.38
C MET A 170 12.41 8.64 2.48
N GLU A 171 13.28 9.61 2.23
CA GLU A 171 12.98 10.78 1.39
C GLU A 171 12.63 10.38 -0.05
N THR A 172 13.19 9.25 -0.51
CA THR A 172 12.91 8.69 -1.85
C THR A 172 11.48 8.18 -2.00
N GLN A 173 10.76 7.93 -0.90
CA GLN A 173 9.36 7.47 -0.93
C GLN A 173 8.39 8.59 -1.32
N PHE A 174 8.83 9.84 -1.38
CA PHE A 174 8.02 11.01 -1.79
C PHE A 174 8.42 11.56 -3.17
N VAL A 175 9.17 10.80 -3.95
CA VAL A 175 9.63 11.22 -5.28
C VAL A 175 8.45 11.23 -6.26
N LYS A 176 8.31 12.34 -6.99
CA LYS A 176 7.28 12.44 -8.04
C LYS A 176 7.63 11.58 -9.26
N LEU A 177 6.61 10.96 -9.83
CA LEU A 177 6.63 10.41 -11.18
C LEU A 177 6.93 11.50 -12.20
N ARG A 178 7.64 11.16 -13.29
CA ARG A 178 7.86 12.13 -14.37
C ARG A 178 6.55 12.37 -15.12
N GLN A 179 6.41 13.52 -15.77
CA GLN A 179 5.19 13.85 -16.51
C GLN A 179 4.84 12.84 -17.62
N LYS A 180 5.86 12.26 -18.29
CA LYS A 180 5.66 11.21 -19.31
C LYS A 180 5.21 9.85 -18.74
N GLN A 181 5.35 9.68 -17.43
CA GLN A 181 5.10 8.45 -16.66
C GLN A 181 3.76 8.52 -15.95
N ASN A 182 3.27 9.73 -15.70
CA ASN A 182 2.07 9.99 -14.94
C ASN A 182 0.92 10.47 -15.83
N GLN A 183 0.01 9.55 -16.18
CA GLN A 183 -1.22 9.90 -16.89
C GLN A 183 -2.22 10.52 -15.91
N LEU A 184 -2.35 11.86 -15.97
CA LEU A 184 -3.32 12.63 -15.19
C LEU A 184 -4.72 12.44 -15.78
N LEU A 185 -5.37 11.33 -15.44
CA LEU A 185 -6.70 10.99 -15.97
C LEU A 185 -7.82 11.76 -15.25
N THR A 186 -7.57 12.29 -14.05
CA THR A 186 -8.49 13.05 -13.23
C THR A 186 -7.77 14.21 -12.54
N PRO A 187 -8.51 15.22 -12.02
CA PRO A 187 -7.96 16.17 -11.05
C PRO A 187 -7.30 15.45 -9.85
N PHE A 188 -6.51 16.19 -9.06
CA PHE A 188 -5.91 15.62 -7.85
C PHE A 188 -6.99 15.24 -6.83
N ASP A 189 -6.97 13.99 -6.38
CA ASP A 189 -8.00 13.45 -5.50
C ASP A 189 -7.48 13.19 -4.08
N TYR A 190 -7.86 14.07 -3.16
CA TYR A 190 -7.52 13.96 -1.75
C TYR A 190 -8.19 12.79 -1.01
N GLU A 191 -9.28 12.25 -1.57
CA GLU A 191 -10.00 11.11 -1.00
C GLU A 191 -9.60 9.79 -1.67
N SER A 192 -8.69 9.82 -2.66
CA SER A 192 -8.25 8.64 -3.38
C SER A 192 -7.77 7.56 -2.43
N ILE A 193 -8.14 6.31 -2.73
CA ILE A 193 -7.60 5.15 -2.00
C ILE A 193 -6.08 5.06 -2.16
N MET A 194 -5.52 5.63 -3.24
CA MET A 194 -4.08 5.67 -3.53
C MET A 194 -3.36 6.87 -2.89
N LEU A 195 -4.03 7.69 -2.08
CA LEU A 195 -3.37 8.77 -1.32
C LEU A 195 -3.07 8.34 0.12
N TYR A 196 -1.79 8.33 0.48
CA TYR A 196 -1.33 8.14 1.86
C TYR A 196 -1.79 9.26 2.81
N GLY A 197 -1.84 8.93 4.10
CA GLY A 197 -2.17 9.90 5.15
C GLY A 197 -1.00 10.82 5.52
N GLU A 198 -1.22 11.65 6.54
CA GLU A 198 -0.33 12.77 6.87
C GLU A 198 1.01 12.37 7.51
N THR A 199 1.09 11.18 8.11
CA THR A 199 2.22 10.74 8.97
C THR A 199 3.04 9.59 8.36
N VAL A 200 2.82 9.28 7.09
CA VAL A 200 3.55 8.22 6.36
C VAL A 200 5.06 8.49 6.39
N PHE A 201 5.86 7.46 6.70
CA PHE A 201 7.33 7.55 6.86
C PHE A 201 7.83 8.66 7.80
N SER A 202 7.02 9.08 8.76
CA SER A 202 7.42 10.09 9.74
C SER A 202 8.51 9.58 10.67
N ARG A 203 9.49 10.44 10.97
CA ARG A 203 10.51 10.16 12.00
C ARG A 203 9.92 10.15 13.42
N SER A 204 8.71 10.65 13.62
CA SER A 204 7.95 10.49 14.86
C SER A 204 6.46 10.27 14.58
N HIS A 205 6.15 9.13 13.98
CA HIS A 205 4.79 8.76 13.58
C HIS A 205 3.81 8.76 14.77
N TYR A 206 4.18 8.15 15.90
CA TYR A 206 3.31 8.06 17.08
C TYR A 206 3.05 9.42 17.77
N ASP A 207 3.90 10.42 17.51
CA ASP A 207 3.70 11.80 17.99
C ASP A 207 2.84 12.64 17.01
N GLY A 208 2.37 12.04 15.91
CA GLY A 208 1.58 12.71 14.89
C GLY A 208 2.36 13.71 14.04
N LEU A 209 3.70 13.58 13.99
CA LEU A 209 4.54 14.49 13.21
C LEU A 209 4.27 14.28 11.72
N LYS A 210 3.66 15.27 11.08
CA LYS A 210 3.19 15.17 9.69
C LYS A 210 4.35 15.29 8.70
N THR A 211 4.44 14.36 7.75
CA THR A 211 5.34 14.40 6.59
C THR A 211 4.65 14.99 5.36
N MET A 212 3.32 15.00 5.34
CA MET A 212 2.52 15.51 4.22
C MET A 212 1.26 16.22 4.71
N THR A 213 0.91 17.35 4.11
CA THR A 213 -0.37 18.05 4.37
C THR A 213 -0.99 18.58 3.08
N ALA A 214 -2.32 18.69 3.04
CA ALA A 214 -3.00 19.38 1.94
C ALA A 214 -2.75 20.89 2.01
N LYS A 215 -2.55 21.53 0.85
CA LYS A 215 -2.36 22.98 0.75
C LYS A 215 -3.61 23.78 1.11
N ASP A 216 -4.79 23.21 0.92
CA ASP A 216 -6.07 23.83 1.28
C ASP A 216 -6.50 23.55 2.74
N GLY A 217 -5.65 22.91 3.53
CA GLY A 217 -5.86 22.69 4.97
C GLY A 217 -6.76 21.51 5.32
N ARG A 218 -7.30 20.75 4.34
CA ARG A 218 -8.05 19.53 4.65
C ARG A 218 -7.13 18.45 5.23
N LYS A 219 -7.68 17.61 6.12
CA LYS A 219 -6.95 16.46 6.66
C LYS A 219 -6.86 15.35 5.62
N LEU A 220 -5.67 14.78 5.44
CA LEU A 220 -5.48 13.56 4.65
C LEU A 220 -5.76 12.34 5.52
N LYS A 221 -6.68 11.47 5.09
CA LYS A 221 -7.02 10.24 5.82
C LYS A 221 -5.99 9.15 5.51
N ASP A 222 -5.65 8.35 6.52
CA ASP A 222 -4.87 7.12 6.34
C ASP A 222 -5.66 6.09 5.54
N ILE A 223 -4.97 5.21 4.81
CA ILE A 223 -5.60 4.18 3.97
C ILE A 223 -6.50 3.27 4.81
N THR A 224 -6.09 2.98 6.04
CA THR A 224 -6.81 2.16 7.02
C THR A 224 -8.23 2.67 7.30
N ASP A 225 -8.45 3.98 7.19
CA ASP A 225 -9.71 4.67 7.46
C ASP A 225 -10.54 4.96 6.20
N LYS A 226 -10.01 4.68 5.01
CA LYS A 226 -10.71 4.96 3.74
C LYS A 226 -11.78 3.90 3.45
N PRO A 227 -12.99 4.31 3.01
CA PRO A 227 -14.10 3.40 2.71
C PRO A 227 -13.98 2.72 1.32
N GLY A 228 -12.78 2.66 0.74
CA GLY A 228 -12.49 2.17 -0.61
C GLY A 228 -12.46 3.27 -1.67
N LEU A 229 -12.58 2.88 -2.95
CA LEU A 229 -12.54 3.78 -4.12
C LEU A 229 -13.40 5.05 -3.95
N SER A 230 -12.75 6.20 -4.17
CA SER A 230 -13.38 7.50 -4.33
C SER A 230 -14.14 7.60 -5.67
N LYS A 231 -14.80 8.75 -5.90
CA LYS A 231 -15.42 9.04 -7.20
C LYS A 231 -14.37 9.14 -8.32
N ASP A 232 -13.25 9.78 -8.05
CA ASP A 232 -12.22 10.04 -9.06
C ASP A 232 -11.37 8.78 -9.32
N ASP A 233 -11.20 7.90 -8.32
CA ASP A 233 -10.63 6.56 -8.52
C ASP A 233 -11.44 5.76 -9.55
N ILE A 234 -12.78 5.79 -9.42
CA ILE A 234 -13.71 5.10 -10.34
C ILE A 234 -13.60 5.70 -11.74
N GLU A 235 -13.64 7.02 -11.87
CA GLU A 235 -13.52 7.70 -13.17
C GLU A 235 -12.17 7.40 -13.84
N ARG A 236 -11.09 7.39 -13.04
CA ARG A 236 -9.74 7.08 -13.51
C ARG A 236 -9.64 5.63 -14.00
N ILE A 237 -10.29 4.68 -13.32
CA ILE A 237 -10.42 3.28 -13.78
C ILE A 237 -11.18 3.21 -15.11
N SER A 238 -12.34 3.87 -15.20
CA SER A 238 -13.14 3.92 -16.43
C SER A 238 -12.33 4.42 -17.62
N LYS A 239 -11.62 5.55 -17.45
CA LYS A 239 -10.74 6.10 -18.51
C LYS A 239 -9.60 5.16 -18.90
N LEU A 240 -9.00 4.46 -17.93
CA LEU A 240 -7.89 3.55 -18.20
C LEU A 240 -8.35 2.27 -18.94
N TYR A 241 -9.52 1.74 -18.56
CA TYR A 241 -10.04 0.47 -19.06
C TYR A 241 -11.09 0.61 -20.17
N ASN A 242 -11.46 1.83 -20.55
CA ASN A 242 -12.53 2.16 -21.50
C ASN A 242 -13.87 1.53 -21.12
N CYS A 243 -14.21 1.69 -19.85
CA CYS A 243 -15.57 1.66 -19.34
C CYS A 243 -15.91 3.05 -18.77
#